data_AF-A0A933FKT4-F1
#
_entry.id   AF-A0A933FKT4-F1
#
_cell.length_a   1.000
_cell.length_b   1.000
_cell.length_c   1.000
_cell.angle_alpha   90.00
_cell.angle_beta   90.00
_cell.angle_gamma   90.00
#
_symmetry.space_group_name_H-M   'P 1'
#
loop_
_entity.id
_entity.type
_entity.pdbx_description
1 polymer ?
#
loop_
_entity_poly.entity_id
_entity_poly.type
_entity_poly.pdbx_seq_one_letter_code
_entity_poly.pdbx_strand_id
1 'polypeptide(L)'
;MRREYQIAARYAPEFYQVVDLRRPRLDYLTRFDFDGNWRADDNWSHVTRPDQPLPAYVYFAVAETRTHFFIHYVCFHPRDWKGNWLTNGSFQFLKFLARPLVFPRWLGLDVLSLAHENDLEGVLVVVARRDPDSLEGRTALVEAFSHHRFRTFHSYGQEEAFGVKGNRFVRTLDERPLLFIESSGHGVRERLRAKKNQVLLHYRYTGTAEEPAGDFARPVGYELLSLHGTLWQHALEGKRAERTFSRFRLYDQFELADFFQDNSPRIGTALRGRKRGRNRAVAPWGWKNNGIRGQWFFDPARNIAERHHPRSPFDTEYLLNRFLAAGVAARRIRPNELRSEPLGASLEQP
;
A
#
# COMPACT_ATOMS: atom_id res chain seq x y z
N MET A 1 -1.93 -23.25 10.65
CA MET A 1 -1.63 -21.94 10.02
C MET A 1 -2.96 -21.33 9.57
N ARG A 2 -3.22 -20.02 9.78
CA ARG A 2 -4.54 -19.41 9.41
C ARG A 2 -4.67 -19.32 7.88
N ARG A 3 -5.88 -19.54 7.33
CA ARG A 3 -6.19 -19.53 5.87
C ARG A 3 -5.65 -18.29 5.13
N GLU A 4 -5.79 -17.11 5.72
CA GLU A 4 -5.29 -15.85 5.13
C GLU A 4 -3.79 -15.85 4.89
N TYR A 5 -3.02 -16.42 5.81
CA TYR A 5 -1.58 -16.53 5.64
C TYR A 5 -1.25 -17.48 4.49
N GLN A 6 -1.99 -18.58 4.33
CA GLN A 6 -1.79 -19.51 3.20
C GLN A 6 -2.08 -18.84 1.86
N ILE A 7 -3.15 -18.03 1.78
CA ILE A 7 -3.48 -17.21 0.60
C ILE A 7 -2.35 -16.22 0.32
N ALA A 8 -1.95 -15.41 1.31
CA ALA A 8 -0.91 -14.41 1.14
C ALA A 8 0.46 -15.04 0.81
N ALA A 9 0.83 -16.14 1.47
CA ALA A 9 2.06 -16.86 1.19
C ALA A 9 2.12 -17.36 -0.25
N ARG A 10 1.00 -17.83 -0.82
CA ARG A 10 0.93 -18.37 -2.19
C ARG A 10 1.16 -17.31 -3.26
N TYR A 11 0.57 -16.13 -3.10
CA TYR A 11 0.61 -15.05 -4.09
C TYR A 11 1.57 -13.92 -3.71
N ALA A 12 2.48 -14.16 -2.75
CA ALA A 12 3.41 -13.15 -2.25
C ALA A 12 4.33 -12.67 -3.39
N PRO A 13 4.46 -11.34 -3.64
CA PRO A 13 5.20 -10.82 -4.78
C PRO A 13 6.70 -11.12 -4.73
N GLU A 14 7.31 -11.16 -5.91
CA GLU A 14 8.76 -11.11 -6.09
C GLU A 14 9.17 -9.64 -6.25
N PHE A 15 9.84 -9.06 -5.25
CA PHE A 15 10.21 -7.66 -5.28
C PHE A 15 11.66 -7.48 -5.73
N TYR A 16 11.87 -6.68 -6.77
CA TYR A 16 13.16 -6.25 -7.27
C TYR A 16 13.36 -4.78 -6.90
N GLN A 17 14.00 -4.54 -5.77
CA GLN A 17 14.19 -3.19 -5.25
C GLN A 17 15.49 -2.58 -5.75
N VAL A 18 15.39 -1.38 -6.32
CA VAL A 18 16.57 -0.57 -6.59
C VAL A 18 17.08 -0.02 -5.26
N VAL A 19 18.33 -0.33 -4.94
CA VAL A 19 19.02 0.11 -3.72
C VAL A 19 20.15 1.06 -4.10
N ASP A 20 20.25 2.19 -3.41
CA ASP A 20 21.35 3.13 -3.57
C ASP A 20 22.55 2.74 -2.71
N LEU A 21 23.66 2.39 -3.35
CA LEU A 21 24.86 1.90 -2.69
C LEU A 21 25.51 2.92 -1.74
N ARG A 22 25.16 4.21 -1.83
CA ARG A 22 25.69 5.23 -0.90
C ARG A 22 25.04 5.12 0.48
N ARG A 23 23.80 4.65 0.56
CA ARG A 23 23.01 4.54 1.80
C ARG A 23 22.04 3.35 1.73
N PRO A 24 22.52 2.11 1.49
CA PRO A 24 21.68 1.00 1.10
C PRO A 24 20.62 0.64 2.15
N ARG A 25 20.99 0.72 3.44
CA ARG A 25 20.10 0.44 4.59
C ARG A 25 18.84 1.29 4.61
N LEU A 26 18.86 2.48 4.00
CA LEU A 26 17.68 3.36 3.96
C LEU A 26 16.62 2.87 2.97
N ASP A 27 16.99 2.00 2.04
CA ASP A 27 16.09 1.37 1.08
C ASP A 27 15.62 -0.02 1.56
N TYR A 28 16.11 -0.56 2.68
CA TYR A 28 15.73 -1.93 3.06
C TYR A 28 14.26 -2.04 3.51
N LEU A 29 13.60 -3.11 3.06
CA LEU A 29 12.33 -3.55 3.63
C LEU A 29 12.55 -4.02 5.06
N THR A 30 11.67 -3.64 5.98
CA THR A 30 11.68 -4.13 7.36
C THR A 30 10.30 -4.01 7.98
N ARG A 31 10.16 -4.44 9.23
CA ARG A 31 8.95 -4.21 10.04
C ARG A 31 8.99 -2.83 10.69
N PHE A 32 7.81 -2.28 10.98
CA PHE A 32 7.65 -0.98 11.62
C PHE A 32 8.36 -0.88 12.97
N ASP A 33 8.26 -1.92 13.81
CA ASP A 33 8.88 -2.03 15.13
C ASP A 33 10.26 -2.72 15.06
N PHE A 34 11.04 -2.44 14.02
CA PHE A 34 12.38 -3.02 13.82
C PHE A 34 13.32 -2.68 14.99
N ASP A 35 13.11 -1.54 15.62
CA ASP A 35 13.87 -1.01 16.75
C ASP A 35 13.26 -1.36 18.12
N GLY A 36 12.28 -2.28 18.14
CA GLY A 36 11.70 -2.85 19.35
C GLY A 36 10.59 -2.00 19.99
N ASN A 37 10.10 -0.95 19.33
CA ASN A 37 9.01 -0.13 19.84
C ASN A 37 8.00 0.25 18.74
N TRP A 38 6.87 0.87 19.11
CA TRP A 38 5.85 1.31 18.16
C TRP A 38 5.84 2.84 17.97
N ARG A 39 6.98 3.50 18.14
CA ARG A 39 7.13 4.94 17.99
C ARG A 39 7.51 5.28 16.55
N ALA A 40 6.65 6.02 15.86
CA ALA A 40 6.90 6.35 14.46
C ALA A 40 7.88 7.53 14.28
N ASP A 41 8.21 8.28 15.34
CA ASP A 41 8.93 9.57 15.23
C ASP A 41 10.39 9.59 15.70
N ASP A 42 11.01 8.42 15.75
CA ASP A 42 12.44 8.17 15.92
C ASP A 42 13.04 7.15 14.93
N ASN A 43 12.20 6.47 14.14
CA ASN A 43 12.58 5.58 13.03
C ASN A 43 13.61 6.18 12.09
N TRP A 44 13.56 7.51 11.85
CA TRP A 44 14.59 8.19 11.10
C TRP A 44 15.95 7.91 11.73
N SER A 45 16.21 8.25 12.98
CA SER A 45 17.54 8.08 13.58
C SER A 45 17.94 6.61 13.72
N HIS A 46 16.99 5.72 14.03
CA HIS A 46 17.27 4.34 14.38
C HIS A 46 17.71 3.47 13.19
N VAL A 47 17.17 3.70 11.97
CA VAL A 47 17.61 2.94 10.77
C VAL A 47 19.09 3.15 10.42
N THR A 48 19.68 4.27 10.85
CA THR A 48 21.10 4.57 10.61
C THR A 48 22.06 3.97 11.64
N ARG A 49 21.55 3.31 12.69
CA ARG A 49 22.40 2.61 13.65
C ARG A 49 23.05 1.40 12.98
N PRO A 50 24.38 1.23 13.08
CA PRO A 50 25.07 0.09 12.45
C PRO A 50 24.67 -1.27 13.04
N ASP A 51 24.37 -1.31 14.33
CA ASP A 51 24.00 -2.48 15.12
C ASP A 51 22.51 -2.84 15.04
N GLN A 52 21.70 -2.00 14.40
CA GLN A 52 20.26 -2.22 14.29
C GLN A 52 19.95 -3.23 13.17
N PRO A 53 19.42 -4.43 13.46
CA PRO A 53 19.05 -5.37 12.42
C PRO A 53 17.84 -4.83 11.61
N LEU A 54 17.86 -5.10 10.30
CA LEU A 54 16.80 -4.74 9.35
C LEU A 54 16.36 -5.98 8.52
N PRO A 55 15.88 -7.05 9.16
CA PRO A 55 15.37 -8.21 8.47
C PRO A 55 14.12 -7.87 7.66
N ALA A 56 14.00 -8.47 6.48
CA ALA A 56 12.96 -8.14 5.53
C ALA A 56 11.59 -8.69 5.95
N TYR A 57 10.62 -7.79 6.05
CA TYR A 57 9.22 -8.12 6.28
C TYR A 57 8.32 -7.40 5.28
N VAL A 58 7.24 -8.06 4.90
CA VAL A 58 6.17 -7.48 4.09
C VAL A 58 4.86 -7.68 4.84
N TYR A 59 4.11 -6.60 5.02
CA TYR A 59 2.82 -6.67 5.69
C TYR A 59 1.74 -7.18 4.73
N PHE A 60 0.77 -7.95 5.22
CA PHE A 60 -0.34 -8.44 4.40
C PHE A 60 -1.72 -8.27 5.04
N ALA A 61 -2.73 -8.13 4.18
CA ALA A 61 -4.15 -8.25 4.51
C ALA A 61 -4.86 -8.99 3.36
N VAL A 62 -5.78 -9.90 3.71
CA VAL A 62 -6.56 -10.66 2.73
C VAL A 62 -8.03 -10.35 2.91
N ALA A 63 -8.70 -10.06 1.80
CA ALA A 63 -10.14 -10.17 1.67
C ALA A 63 -10.47 -11.26 0.64
N GLU A 64 -11.52 -12.04 0.90
CA GLU A 64 -11.94 -13.19 0.09
C GLU A 64 -13.41 -13.00 -0.28
N THR A 65 -13.73 -13.17 -1.57
CA THR A 65 -15.10 -13.34 -2.08
C THR A 65 -15.21 -14.74 -2.69
N ARG A 66 -16.39 -15.17 -3.16
CA ARG A 66 -16.50 -16.52 -3.76
C ARG A 66 -15.69 -16.65 -5.05
N THR A 67 -15.41 -15.54 -5.74
CA THR A 67 -14.74 -15.52 -7.04
C THR A 67 -13.32 -15.00 -6.99
N HIS A 68 -12.94 -14.19 -5.99
CA HIS A 68 -11.64 -13.52 -5.98
C HIS A 68 -10.97 -13.50 -4.60
N PHE A 69 -9.64 -13.52 -4.59
CA PHE A 69 -8.84 -13.04 -3.47
C PHE A 69 -8.34 -11.62 -3.76
N PHE A 70 -8.41 -10.76 -2.75
CA PHE A 70 -7.88 -9.42 -2.75
C PHE A 70 -6.82 -9.33 -1.68
N ILE A 71 -5.55 -9.27 -2.09
CA ILE A 71 -4.42 -9.40 -1.18
C ILE A 71 -3.62 -8.12 -1.21
N HIS A 72 -3.67 -7.36 -0.11
CA HIS A 72 -2.77 -6.25 0.08
C HIS A 72 -1.43 -6.75 0.58
N TYR A 73 -0.35 -6.31 -0.08
CA TYR A 73 1.02 -6.36 0.43
C TYR A 73 1.50 -4.94 0.64
N VAL A 74 2.13 -4.68 1.79
CA VAL A 74 2.59 -3.34 2.16
C VAL A 74 4.05 -3.42 2.58
N CYS A 75 4.88 -2.72 1.83
CA CYS A 75 6.29 -2.55 2.10
C CYS A 75 6.47 -1.37 3.07
N PHE A 76 7.21 -1.57 4.14
CA PHE A 76 7.59 -0.51 5.06
C PHE A 76 9.07 -0.18 4.91
N HIS A 77 9.37 1.11 4.77
CA HIS A 77 10.71 1.66 4.84
C HIS A 77 10.78 2.66 5.99
N PRO A 78 11.81 2.65 6.85
CA PRO A 78 11.91 3.61 7.95
C PRO A 78 12.03 5.08 7.52
N ARG A 79 12.35 5.34 6.25
CA ARG A 79 12.47 6.69 5.66
C ARG A 79 12.10 6.68 4.19
N ASP A 80 11.34 7.66 3.71
CA ASP A 80 11.51 8.20 2.35
C ASP A 80 12.66 9.19 2.43
N TRP A 81 13.71 8.99 1.64
CA TRP A 81 14.90 9.84 1.66
C TRP A 81 15.15 10.54 0.32
N LYS A 82 14.12 10.70 -0.52
CA LYS A 82 14.19 11.38 -1.81
C LYS A 82 14.57 12.87 -1.67
N GLY A 83 15.43 13.34 -2.58
CA GLY A 83 15.84 14.76 -2.67
C GLY A 83 17.03 15.15 -1.80
N ASN A 84 17.84 14.19 -1.37
CA ASN A 84 18.81 14.43 -0.28
C ASN A 84 20.25 14.77 -0.66
N TRP A 85 20.61 14.79 -1.95
CA TRP A 85 22.04 14.71 -2.33
C TRP A 85 22.63 15.82 -3.20
N LEU A 86 21.87 16.76 -3.78
CA LEU A 86 22.50 17.81 -4.62
C LEU A 86 21.95 19.24 -4.45
N THR A 87 20.86 19.44 -3.72
CA THR A 87 20.28 20.79 -3.55
C THR A 87 20.70 21.48 -2.27
N ASN A 88 21.37 20.83 -1.30
CA ASN A 88 21.58 21.46 0.02
C ASN A 88 22.78 22.43 0.11
N GLY A 89 23.81 22.33 -0.73
CA GLY A 89 24.98 23.23 -0.63
C GLY A 89 24.64 24.68 -0.98
N SER A 90 24.03 24.89 -2.15
CA SER A 90 23.69 26.22 -2.66
C SER A 90 22.43 26.81 -2.00
N PHE A 91 21.55 25.98 -1.45
CA PHE A 91 20.24 26.42 -0.94
C PHE A 91 20.24 26.72 0.56
N GLN A 92 21.16 26.13 1.34
CA GLN A 92 21.40 26.57 2.72
C GLN A 92 21.96 28.00 2.75
N PHE A 93 22.77 28.38 1.75
CA PHE A 93 23.26 29.75 1.57
C PHE A 93 22.11 30.73 1.26
N LEU A 94 21.16 30.33 0.40
CA LEU A 94 19.96 31.13 0.12
C LEU A 94 19.04 31.27 1.35
N LYS A 95 18.94 30.22 2.18
CA LYS A 95 18.24 30.24 3.47
C LYS A 95 18.89 31.16 4.50
N PHE A 96 20.22 31.33 4.44
CA PHE A 96 20.98 32.20 5.34
C PHE A 96 20.76 33.69 5.02
N LEU A 97 20.72 34.04 3.72
CA LEU A 97 20.47 35.42 3.25
C LEU A 97 19.03 35.91 3.49
N ALA A 98 18.05 35.00 3.58
CA ALA A 98 16.63 35.35 3.65
C ALA A 98 16.07 35.59 5.08
N ARG A 99 16.90 35.58 6.13
CA ARG A 99 16.42 35.57 7.53
C ARG A 99 15.68 36.82 8.07
N PRO A 100 15.76 38.04 7.51
CA PRO A 100 14.97 39.15 8.05
C PRO A 100 13.69 39.47 7.27
N LEU A 101 13.38 38.77 6.17
CA LEU A 101 12.12 38.96 5.43
C LEU A 101 11.15 37.82 5.75
N VAL A 102 10.07 38.17 6.44
CA VAL A 102 8.96 37.28 6.79
C VAL A 102 8.41 36.62 5.52
N PHE A 103 8.85 35.40 5.22
CA PHE A 103 8.31 34.63 4.11
C PHE A 103 6.92 34.10 4.50
N PRO A 104 5.85 34.45 3.78
CA PRO A 104 4.51 34.06 4.16
C PRO A 104 4.31 32.55 4.10
N ARG A 105 3.64 31.98 5.11
CA ARG A 105 3.32 30.55 5.24
C ARG A 105 2.58 29.95 4.03
N TRP A 106 1.99 30.77 3.15
CA TRP A 106 1.27 30.31 1.95
C TRP A 106 2.18 29.97 0.75
N LEU A 107 3.46 30.34 0.79
CA LEU A 107 4.43 30.06 -0.29
C LEU A 107 5.01 28.63 -0.27
N GLY A 108 4.55 27.77 0.65
CA GLY A 108 4.70 26.31 0.51
C GLY A 108 6.13 25.78 0.37
N LEU A 109 7.12 26.31 1.09
CA LEU A 109 8.49 25.75 1.08
C LEU A 109 8.66 24.41 1.82
N ASP A 110 7.58 23.79 2.31
CA ASP A 110 7.51 22.37 2.67
C ASP A 110 7.58 21.43 1.43
N VAL A 111 7.68 22.01 0.23
CA VAL A 111 7.74 21.33 -1.08
C VAL A 111 9.18 20.93 -1.48
N LEU A 112 10.22 21.40 -0.79
CA LEU A 112 11.62 21.15 -1.23
C LEU A 112 12.29 19.93 -0.61
N SER A 113 11.61 19.19 0.28
CA SER A 113 12.07 17.88 0.74
C SER A 113 10.93 16.86 0.61
N LEU A 114 10.98 16.05 -0.44
CA LEU A 114 10.12 14.86 -0.56
C LEU A 114 10.44 13.84 0.54
N ALA A 115 11.67 13.83 1.06
CA ALA A 115 12.03 12.95 2.16
C ALA A 115 11.20 13.19 3.43
N HIS A 116 10.82 12.09 4.08
CA HIS A 116 10.06 12.05 5.32
C HIS A 116 10.35 10.78 6.12
N GLU A 117 10.00 10.82 7.40
CA GLU A 117 10.10 9.68 8.31
C GLU A 117 8.95 8.70 8.09
N ASN A 118 9.30 7.41 8.09
CA ASN A 118 8.46 6.30 7.66
C ASN A 118 8.07 6.39 6.19
N ASP A 119 7.78 5.24 5.61
CA ASP A 119 7.18 5.12 4.31
C ASP A 119 6.40 3.81 4.24
N LEU A 120 5.23 3.84 3.62
CA LEU A 120 4.40 2.67 3.41
C LEU A 120 3.96 2.67 1.96
N GLU A 121 4.38 1.64 1.24
CA GLU A 121 4.11 1.48 -0.19
C GLU A 121 3.23 0.25 -0.39
N GLY A 122 2.14 0.43 -1.11
CA GLY A 122 1.05 -0.54 -1.17
C GLY A 122 0.92 -1.24 -2.50
N VAL A 123 0.62 -2.53 -2.45
CA VAL A 123 0.25 -3.35 -3.59
C VAL A 123 -1.04 -4.10 -3.27
N LEU A 124 -2.01 -4.10 -4.17
CA LEU A 124 -3.16 -4.97 -4.16
C LEU A 124 -3.00 -5.98 -5.30
N VAL A 125 -2.91 -7.26 -4.95
CA VAL A 125 -2.92 -8.38 -5.89
C VAL A 125 -4.33 -8.96 -5.91
N VAL A 126 -4.96 -8.95 -7.08
CA VAL A 126 -6.29 -9.52 -7.32
C VAL A 126 -6.13 -10.85 -8.02
N VAL A 127 -6.63 -11.91 -7.40
CA VAL A 127 -6.54 -13.28 -7.90
C VAL A 127 -7.93 -13.78 -8.21
N ALA A 128 -8.18 -14.17 -9.46
CA ALA A 128 -9.39 -14.88 -9.85
C ALA A 128 -9.28 -16.33 -9.37
N ARG A 129 -10.19 -16.74 -8.51
CA ARG A 129 -10.19 -18.07 -7.90
C ARG A 129 -10.59 -19.11 -8.93
N ARG A 130 -10.01 -20.30 -8.82
CA ARG A 130 -10.45 -21.45 -9.61
C ARG A 130 -11.82 -21.94 -9.18
N ASP A 131 -12.06 -22.01 -7.87
CA ASP A 131 -13.32 -22.39 -7.24
C ASP A 131 -13.42 -21.81 -5.80
N PRO A 132 -14.62 -21.81 -5.19
CA PRO A 132 -14.86 -21.17 -3.89
C PRO A 132 -14.23 -21.85 -2.67
N ASP A 133 -13.66 -23.05 -2.77
CA ASP A 133 -13.04 -23.76 -1.65
C ASP A 133 -11.51 -23.81 -1.76
N SER A 134 -11.00 -23.81 -2.99
CA SER A 134 -9.58 -23.85 -3.33
C SER A 134 -8.83 -22.56 -2.97
N LEU A 135 -7.54 -22.72 -2.68
CA LEU A 135 -6.55 -21.64 -2.57
C LEU A 135 -5.92 -21.29 -3.92
N GLU A 136 -6.19 -22.07 -4.98
CA GLU A 136 -5.68 -21.87 -6.33
C GLU A 136 -6.49 -20.82 -7.10
N GLY A 137 -5.78 -20.12 -7.97
CA GLY A 137 -6.31 -19.03 -8.76
C GLY A 137 -5.25 -18.45 -9.67
N ARG A 138 -5.67 -17.47 -10.46
CA ARG A 138 -4.85 -16.76 -11.45
C ARG A 138 -4.75 -15.31 -11.01
N THR A 139 -3.55 -14.79 -10.84
CA THR A 139 -3.34 -13.36 -10.61
C THR A 139 -3.79 -12.63 -11.84
N ALA A 140 -4.83 -11.82 -11.73
CA ALA A 140 -5.45 -11.18 -12.87
C ALA A 140 -5.08 -9.68 -12.98
N LEU A 141 -4.95 -9.03 -11.83
CA LEU A 141 -4.69 -7.60 -11.75
C LEU A 141 -3.77 -7.29 -10.56
N VAL A 142 -2.88 -6.32 -10.72
CA VAL A 142 -2.11 -5.74 -9.63
C VAL A 142 -2.29 -4.23 -9.64
N GLU A 143 -2.67 -3.64 -8.50
CA GLU A 143 -2.63 -2.18 -8.31
C GLU A 143 -1.53 -1.81 -7.31
N ALA A 144 -0.62 -0.94 -7.70
CA ALA A 144 0.33 -0.31 -6.78
C ALA A 144 -0.14 1.10 -6.42
N PHE A 145 -0.04 1.47 -5.15
CA PHE A 145 -0.22 2.84 -4.67
C PHE A 145 1.14 3.40 -4.26
N SER A 146 1.63 4.40 -5.00
CA SER A 146 2.87 5.12 -4.69
C SER A 146 2.75 6.60 -5.03
N HIS A 147 3.39 7.47 -4.26
CA HIS A 147 3.38 8.93 -4.47
C HIS A 147 1.97 9.52 -4.70
N HIS A 148 0.97 9.03 -3.97
CA HIS A 148 -0.46 9.42 -4.12
C HIS A 148 -1.10 9.08 -5.47
N ARG A 149 -0.55 8.11 -6.22
CA ARG A 149 -1.10 7.66 -7.51
C ARG A 149 -1.24 6.15 -7.53
N PHE A 150 -2.36 5.67 -8.05
CA PHE A 150 -2.50 4.26 -8.40
C PHE A 150 -1.87 3.98 -9.76
N ARG A 151 -1.22 2.83 -9.85
CA ARG A 151 -0.78 2.22 -11.10
C ARG A 151 -1.39 0.84 -11.17
N THR A 152 -2.13 0.59 -12.23
CA THR A 152 -2.72 -0.70 -12.51
C THR A 152 -1.85 -1.43 -13.53
N PHE A 153 -1.61 -2.70 -13.27
CA PHE A 153 -0.91 -3.65 -14.11
C PHE A 153 -1.81 -4.87 -14.33
N HIS A 154 -2.01 -5.26 -15.59
CA HIS A 154 -2.71 -6.50 -15.91
C HIS A 154 -1.70 -7.65 -15.94
N SER A 155 -2.07 -8.83 -15.47
CA SER A 155 -1.21 -10.00 -15.67
C SER A 155 -1.26 -10.42 -17.14
N TYR A 156 -0.12 -10.85 -17.68
CA TYR A 156 -0.07 -11.43 -19.02
C TYR A 156 -1.02 -12.63 -19.16
N GLY A 157 -1.80 -12.67 -20.24
CA GLY A 157 -2.75 -13.75 -20.51
C GLY A 157 -4.06 -13.66 -19.70
N GLN A 158 -4.33 -12.52 -19.04
CA GLN A 158 -5.58 -12.23 -18.32
C GLN A 158 -6.29 -10.98 -18.88
N GLU A 159 -5.95 -10.58 -20.10
CA GLU A 159 -6.51 -9.42 -20.81
C GLU A 159 -8.03 -9.51 -20.92
N GLU A 160 -8.57 -10.72 -21.07
CA GLU A 160 -10.00 -10.92 -21.26
C GLU A 160 -10.80 -10.93 -19.94
N ALA A 161 -10.15 -11.15 -18.79
CA ALA A 161 -10.82 -11.23 -17.49
C ALA A 161 -11.22 -9.85 -16.93
N PHE A 162 -10.43 -8.82 -17.27
CA PHE A 162 -10.65 -7.43 -16.86
C PHE A 162 -10.67 -6.59 -18.13
N GLY A 163 -11.72 -5.79 -18.36
CA GLY A 163 -11.79 -4.95 -19.57
C GLY A 163 -10.53 -4.10 -19.70
N VAL A 164 -9.62 -4.46 -20.61
CA VAL A 164 -8.29 -3.84 -20.66
C VAL A 164 -8.43 -2.36 -20.97
N LYS A 165 -8.14 -1.52 -19.99
CA LYS A 165 -7.87 -0.09 -20.18
C LYS A 165 -6.42 0.17 -19.80
N GLY A 166 -5.48 -0.27 -20.63
CA GLY A 166 -4.06 0.02 -20.41
C GLY A 166 -3.09 -0.84 -21.23
N ASN A 167 -1.83 -0.42 -21.23
CA ASN A 167 -0.71 -1.09 -21.90
C ASN A 167 0.37 -1.56 -20.89
N ARG A 168 0.02 -1.63 -19.60
CA ARG A 168 0.95 -1.98 -18.52
C ARG A 168 0.66 -3.38 -18.02
N PHE A 169 1.67 -4.23 -18.13
CA PHE A 169 1.58 -5.64 -17.80
C PHE A 169 2.60 -6.02 -16.74
N VAL A 170 2.22 -6.94 -15.87
CA VAL A 170 3.10 -7.55 -14.88
C VAL A 170 3.32 -9.01 -15.24
N ARG A 171 4.58 -9.46 -15.12
CA ARG A 171 4.92 -10.88 -15.22
C ARG A 171 4.65 -11.55 -13.90
N THR A 172 4.29 -12.83 -13.94
CA THR A 172 4.18 -13.66 -12.74
C THR A 172 5.19 -14.80 -12.78
N LEU A 173 5.63 -15.25 -11.61
CA LEU A 173 6.34 -16.50 -11.39
C LEU A 173 5.46 -17.34 -10.48
N ASP A 174 4.84 -18.39 -11.00
CA ASP A 174 3.87 -19.21 -10.26
C ASP A 174 2.76 -18.37 -9.59
N GLU A 175 2.16 -17.44 -10.36
CA GLU A 175 1.14 -16.49 -9.88
C GLU A 175 1.66 -15.47 -8.84
N ARG A 176 2.97 -15.38 -8.62
CA ARG A 176 3.59 -14.31 -7.82
C ARG A 176 3.97 -13.15 -8.74
N PRO A 177 3.40 -11.94 -8.57
CA PRO A 177 3.73 -10.83 -9.45
C PRO A 177 5.18 -10.36 -9.23
N LEU A 178 5.89 -10.12 -10.33
CA LEU A 178 7.23 -9.53 -10.33
C LEU A 178 7.10 -8.01 -10.30
N LEU A 179 7.48 -7.39 -9.19
CA LEU A 179 7.32 -5.96 -8.95
C LEU A 179 8.66 -5.32 -8.66
N PHE A 180 8.79 -4.05 -9.01
CA PHE A 180 10.03 -3.29 -8.85
C PHE A 180 9.80 -2.10 -7.92
N ILE A 181 10.73 -1.85 -7.00
CA ILE A 181 10.64 -0.76 -6.01
C ILE A 181 11.72 0.29 -6.33
N GLU A 182 11.32 1.55 -6.48
CA GLU A 182 12.26 2.66 -6.68
C GLU A 182 13.15 2.88 -5.45
N SER A 183 14.42 3.27 -5.65
CA SER A 183 15.26 3.72 -4.53
C SER A 183 14.75 5.05 -3.96
N SER A 184 14.97 5.27 -2.66
CA SER A 184 14.69 6.50 -1.92
C SER A 184 13.23 6.86 -1.70
N GLY A 185 12.42 6.85 -2.75
CA GLY A 185 10.99 7.16 -2.68
C GLY A 185 10.09 5.95 -2.81
N HIS A 186 10.66 4.74 -2.95
CA HIS A 186 10.00 3.43 -2.81
C HIS A 186 8.78 3.14 -3.67
N GLY A 187 8.49 3.97 -4.67
CA GLY A 187 7.34 3.75 -5.52
C GLY A 187 7.42 2.43 -6.30
N VAL A 188 6.35 1.63 -6.23
CA VAL A 188 6.25 0.34 -6.91
C VAL A 188 5.94 0.52 -8.41
N ARG A 189 6.56 -0.32 -9.24
CA ARG A 189 6.54 -0.30 -10.71
C ARG A 189 6.53 -1.72 -11.30
N GLU A 190 6.14 -1.82 -12.57
CA GLU A 190 6.18 -3.04 -13.39
C GLU A 190 7.59 -3.39 -13.88
N ARG A 191 8.47 -2.38 -13.97
CA ARG A 191 9.86 -2.54 -14.43
C ARG A 191 10.72 -1.38 -13.97
N LEU A 192 11.91 -1.69 -13.48
CA LEU A 192 12.97 -0.71 -13.23
C LEU A 192 14.32 -1.26 -13.70
N ARG A 193 15.30 -0.36 -13.77
CA ARG A 193 16.71 -0.71 -13.96
C ARG A 193 17.54 0.09 -12.96
N ALA A 194 18.51 -0.57 -12.35
CA ALA A 194 19.51 0.10 -11.54
C ALA A 194 20.35 1.04 -12.41
N LYS A 195 20.69 2.22 -11.87
CA LYS A 195 21.60 3.19 -12.50
C LYS A 195 22.99 3.10 -11.86
N LYS A 196 23.90 4.00 -12.26
CA LYS A 196 25.22 4.14 -11.61
C LYS A 196 25.07 4.28 -10.09
N ASN A 197 25.87 3.55 -9.33
CA ASN A 197 25.84 3.47 -7.87
C ASN A 197 24.54 2.88 -7.28
N GLN A 198 23.80 2.11 -8.08
CA GLN A 198 22.62 1.39 -7.62
C GLN A 198 22.75 -0.09 -7.99
N VAL A 199 22.04 -0.92 -7.24
CA VAL A 199 21.90 -2.36 -7.49
C VAL A 199 20.42 -2.72 -7.47
N LEU A 200 20.08 -3.87 -8.07
CA LEU A 200 18.74 -4.41 -8.02
C LEU A 200 18.74 -5.60 -7.04
N LEU A 201 18.27 -5.35 -5.83
CA LEU A 201 18.16 -6.37 -4.78
C LEU A 201 16.86 -7.16 -4.96
N HIS A 202 16.94 -8.48 -4.93
CA HIS A 202 15.80 -9.38 -5.07
C HIS A 202 15.31 -9.86 -3.71
N TYR A 203 14.10 -9.48 -3.32
CA TYR A 203 13.37 -10.00 -2.17
C TYR A 203 12.35 -11.05 -2.62
N ARG A 204 12.38 -12.22 -1.99
CA ARG A 204 11.47 -13.33 -2.25
C ARG A 204 10.85 -13.86 -0.97
N TYR A 205 9.61 -14.32 -1.02
CA TYR A 205 8.99 -14.93 0.15
C TYR A 205 9.62 -16.31 0.41
N THR A 206 10.14 -16.51 1.61
CA THR A 206 10.71 -17.79 2.08
C THR A 206 10.08 -18.27 3.39
N GLY A 207 9.24 -17.44 4.03
CA GLY A 207 8.77 -17.70 5.40
C GLY A 207 9.87 -17.49 6.44
N THR A 208 10.91 -16.73 6.12
CA THR A 208 11.98 -16.35 7.05
C THR A 208 12.47 -14.96 6.69
N ALA A 209 12.54 -14.07 7.68
CA ALA A 209 13.01 -12.70 7.49
C ALA A 209 14.53 -12.65 7.54
N GLU A 210 15.15 -12.28 6.43
CA GLU A 210 16.60 -12.14 6.29
C GLU A 210 16.99 -10.68 6.09
N GLU A 211 18.18 -10.29 6.54
CA GLU A 211 18.76 -9.00 6.19
C GLU A 211 19.63 -9.15 4.94
N PRO A 212 19.65 -8.15 4.01
CA PRO A 212 20.54 -8.19 2.86
C PRO A 212 22.03 -8.26 3.21
N ALA A 213 22.41 -7.76 4.40
CA ALA A 213 23.79 -7.76 4.91
C ALA A 213 24.85 -7.17 3.96
N GLY A 214 24.42 -6.38 2.96
CA GLY A 214 25.29 -5.79 1.94
C GLY A 214 25.64 -6.73 0.78
N ASP A 215 25.19 -7.99 0.80
CA ASP A 215 25.27 -8.89 -0.34
C ASP A 215 24.01 -8.74 -1.21
N PHE A 216 24.16 -8.01 -2.32
CA PHE A 216 23.07 -7.72 -3.25
C PHE A 216 22.99 -8.70 -4.42
N ALA A 217 23.87 -9.71 -4.48
CA ALA A 217 23.88 -10.69 -5.56
C ALA A 217 22.93 -11.86 -5.27
N ARG A 218 22.76 -12.22 -4.00
CA ARG A 218 21.81 -13.26 -3.58
C ARG A 218 20.40 -12.70 -3.38
N PRO A 219 19.35 -13.50 -3.63
CA PRO A 219 18.02 -13.19 -3.14
C PRO A 219 17.99 -13.14 -1.61
N VAL A 220 17.12 -12.29 -1.07
CA VAL A 220 16.88 -12.11 0.37
C VAL A 220 15.48 -12.62 0.70
N GLY A 221 15.41 -13.54 1.66
CA GLY A 221 14.14 -14.04 2.20
C GLY A 221 13.38 -12.96 2.97
N TYR A 222 12.08 -12.83 2.73
CA TYR A 222 11.20 -12.07 3.60
C TYR A 222 10.12 -12.93 4.23
N GLU A 223 9.64 -12.49 5.40
CA GLU A 223 8.47 -13.03 6.09
C GLU A 223 7.26 -12.09 5.94
N LEU A 224 6.06 -12.68 5.99
CA LEU A 224 4.77 -12.01 5.96
C LEU A 224 4.28 -11.66 7.37
N LEU A 225 3.97 -10.39 7.61
CA LEU A 225 3.36 -9.90 8.85
C LEU A 225 1.90 -9.52 8.65
N SER A 226 1.01 -10.04 9.49
CA SER A 226 -0.41 -9.68 9.40
C SER A 226 -0.62 -8.21 9.76
N LEU A 227 -1.14 -7.39 8.84
CA LEU A 227 -1.56 -6.01 9.14
C LEU A 227 -2.57 -6.00 10.29
N HIS A 228 -3.55 -6.91 10.24
CA HIS A 228 -4.60 -7.01 11.25
C HIS A 228 -4.04 -7.30 12.64
N GLY A 229 -3.05 -8.20 12.75
CA GLY A 229 -2.42 -8.57 14.01
C GLY A 229 -1.37 -7.59 14.52
N THR A 230 -0.98 -6.59 13.72
CA THR A 230 0.13 -5.69 14.02
C THR A 230 -0.31 -4.22 13.91
N LEU A 231 0.05 -3.49 12.85
CA LEU A 231 -0.22 -2.07 12.63
C LEU A 231 -1.68 -1.68 12.87
N TRP A 232 -2.63 -2.54 12.48
CA TRP A 232 -4.06 -2.29 12.70
C TRP A 232 -4.43 -2.23 14.18
N GLN A 233 -3.88 -3.11 15.02
CA GLN A 233 -4.16 -3.09 16.46
C GLN A 233 -3.70 -1.78 17.12
N HIS A 234 -2.64 -1.17 16.59
CA HIS A 234 -2.13 0.13 17.02
C HIS A 234 -2.87 1.32 16.39
N ALA A 235 -3.65 1.08 15.33
CA ALA A 235 -4.42 2.12 14.66
C ALA A 235 -5.74 2.42 15.39
N LEU A 236 -6.31 1.45 16.10
CA LEU A 236 -7.56 1.64 16.83
C LEU A 236 -7.35 2.58 18.04
N GLU A 237 -8.03 3.74 18.04
CA GLU A 237 -7.97 4.73 19.13
C GLU A 237 -8.33 4.09 20.48
N GLY A 238 -7.63 4.50 21.55
CA GLY A 238 -7.79 3.92 22.89
C GLY A 238 -6.90 2.71 23.18
N LYS A 239 -6.25 2.11 22.16
CA LYS A 239 -5.20 1.10 22.36
C LYS A 239 -3.81 1.74 22.41
N ARG A 240 -3.33 2.00 23.65
CA ARG A 240 -2.00 2.51 24.05
C ARG A 240 -1.64 3.92 23.58
N ALA A 241 -0.99 4.67 24.49
CA ALA A 241 -0.52 6.05 24.29
C ALA A 241 0.82 6.12 23.52
N GLU A 242 0.94 5.40 22.40
CA GLU A 242 2.19 5.36 21.66
C GLU A 242 2.15 6.26 20.43
N ARG A 243 3.27 6.92 20.19
CA ARG A 243 3.49 7.97 19.18
C ARG A 243 3.51 7.38 17.76
N THR A 244 2.68 6.38 17.47
CA THR A 244 2.58 5.65 16.21
C THR A 244 1.84 6.48 15.16
N PHE A 245 0.63 6.94 15.49
CA PHE A 245 -0.22 7.70 14.58
C PHE A 245 -0.36 9.16 15.02
N SER A 246 -0.50 10.04 14.04
CA SER A 246 -0.63 11.50 14.23
C SER A 246 -1.99 12.04 13.80
N ARG A 247 -2.77 11.26 13.06
CA ARG A 247 -4.09 11.66 12.55
C ARG A 247 -5.06 10.50 12.71
N PHE A 248 -6.20 10.77 13.33
CA PHE A 248 -7.27 9.78 13.57
C PHE A 248 -8.54 10.18 12.83
N ARG A 249 -9.29 9.21 12.33
CA ARG A 249 -10.50 9.40 11.52
C ARG A 249 -11.61 8.44 11.93
N LEU A 250 -12.84 8.93 11.95
CA LEU A 250 -14.03 8.10 11.92
C LEU A 250 -14.41 7.81 10.45
N TYR A 251 -14.81 6.58 10.17
CA TYR A 251 -15.26 6.15 8.83
C TYR A 251 -16.78 5.97 8.76
N ASP A 252 -17.49 6.32 9.85
CA ASP A 252 -18.92 6.16 10.09
C ASP A 252 -19.80 7.19 9.35
N GLN A 253 -19.21 8.21 8.73
CA GLN A 253 -19.96 9.29 8.11
C GLN A 253 -19.69 9.34 6.59
N PHE A 254 -20.74 8.99 5.83
CA PHE A 254 -20.93 9.18 4.39
C PHE A 254 -20.05 8.36 3.42
N GLU A 255 -18.86 7.94 3.82
CA GLU A 255 -17.87 7.34 2.91
C GLU A 255 -17.89 5.78 2.92
N LEU A 256 -17.99 5.15 4.11
CA LEU A 256 -17.97 3.69 4.28
C LEU A 256 -19.02 3.24 5.32
N ALA A 257 -20.15 3.94 5.38
CA ALA A 257 -21.19 3.73 6.40
C ALA A 257 -21.79 2.32 6.39
N ASP A 258 -21.74 1.62 5.25
CA ASP A 258 -22.10 0.20 5.15
C ASP A 258 -21.25 -0.69 6.07
N PHE A 259 -20.03 -0.25 6.43
CA PHE A 259 -19.06 -1.01 7.20
C PHE A 259 -18.82 -0.47 8.62
N PHE A 260 -19.08 0.82 8.84
CA PHE A 260 -18.79 1.52 10.08
C PHE A 260 -20.03 2.29 10.56
N GLN A 261 -20.47 2.02 11.78
CA GLN A 261 -21.62 2.65 12.43
C GLN A 261 -21.19 3.78 13.38
N ASP A 262 -22.13 4.60 13.85
CA ASP A 262 -21.97 5.82 14.67
C ASP A 262 -21.18 5.68 15.99
N ASN A 263 -20.75 4.46 16.35
CA ASN A 263 -19.91 4.17 17.53
C ASN A 263 -18.57 3.50 17.19
N SER A 264 -18.14 3.55 15.92
CA SER A 264 -16.86 2.96 15.50
C SER A 264 -15.69 3.72 16.12
N PRO A 265 -14.61 3.04 16.58
CA PRO A 265 -13.44 3.72 17.10
C PRO A 265 -12.80 4.59 16.02
N ARG A 266 -12.19 5.71 16.39
CA ARG A 266 -11.35 6.45 15.45
C ARG A 266 -10.15 5.58 15.09
N ILE A 267 -9.75 5.62 13.83
CA ILE A 267 -8.64 4.84 13.31
C ILE A 267 -7.51 5.79 12.94
N GLY A 268 -6.30 5.52 13.43
CA GLY A 268 -5.07 6.21 13.11
C GLY A 268 -4.69 5.99 11.65
N THR A 269 -4.59 7.05 10.86
CA THR A 269 -4.43 6.99 9.39
C THR A 269 -3.06 7.44 8.89
N ALA A 270 -2.41 8.38 9.59
CA ALA A 270 -1.07 8.86 9.22
C ALA A 270 -0.08 8.52 10.32
N LEU A 271 1.03 7.89 9.96
CA LEU A 271 2.13 7.64 10.89
C LEU A 271 2.70 8.98 11.36
N ARG A 272 3.11 9.02 12.62
CA ARG A 272 3.75 10.21 13.18
C ARG A 272 5.15 10.32 12.62
N GLY A 273 5.48 11.45 12.02
CA GLY A 273 6.83 11.72 11.52
C GLY A 273 7.20 13.17 11.79
N ARG A 274 8.38 13.40 12.37
CA ARG A 274 8.84 14.76 12.73
C ARG A 274 9.98 15.24 11.84
N LYS A 275 10.70 14.31 11.19
CA LYS A 275 11.85 14.65 10.36
C LYS A 275 11.39 15.04 8.96
N ARG A 276 11.81 16.23 8.52
CA ARG A 276 11.51 16.82 7.20
C ARG A 276 10.00 16.95 6.98
N GLY A 277 9.44 16.28 5.97
CA GLY A 277 8.00 16.25 5.77
C GLY A 277 7.30 15.65 6.98
N ARG A 278 6.49 16.45 7.68
CA ARG A 278 5.76 15.98 8.87
C ARG A 278 4.60 15.08 8.50
N ASN A 279 4.49 13.94 9.17
CA ASN A 279 3.34 13.03 9.11
C ASN A 279 2.90 12.67 7.67
N ARG A 280 3.88 12.41 6.78
CA ARG A 280 3.66 12.17 5.35
C ARG A 280 3.26 10.72 5.05
N ALA A 281 3.80 9.76 5.78
CA ALA A 281 3.48 8.34 5.61
C ALA A 281 2.04 8.07 6.08
N VAL A 282 1.23 7.49 5.19
CA VAL A 282 -0.17 7.18 5.42
C VAL A 282 -0.32 5.66 5.36
N ALA A 283 -1.09 5.08 6.29
CA ALA A 283 -1.38 3.65 6.30
C ALA A 283 -2.40 3.28 5.21
N PRO A 284 -2.53 1.99 4.83
CA PRO A 284 -3.39 1.57 3.72
C PRO A 284 -4.84 2.04 3.80
N TRP A 285 -5.47 1.91 4.96
CA TRP A 285 -6.82 2.42 5.23
C TRP A 285 -6.93 3.94 5.16
N GLY A 286 -5.81 4.67 5.20
CA GLY A 286 -5.76 6.11 5.02
C GLY A 286 -5.57 6.57 3.57
N TRP A 287 -5.29 5.69 2.60
CA TRP A 287 -5.04 6.08 1.21
C TRP A 287 -6.32 6.52 0.48
N LYS A 288 -6.18 7.40 -0.51
CA LYS A 288 -7.27 7.85 -1.39
C LYS A 288 -6.73 8.22 -2.78
N ASN A 289 -7.52 7.97 -3.82
CA ASN A 289 -7.29 8.51 -5.16
C ASN A 289 -8.62 8.75 -5.86
N ASN A 290 -8.98 10.02 -6.06
CA ASN A 290 -10.20 10.45 -6.75
C ASN A 290 -11.50 9.75 -6.27
N GLY A 291 -11.54 9.33 -5.00
CA GLY A 291 -12.63 8.58 -4.41
C GLY A 291 -12.53 8.56 -2.89
N ILE A 292 -13.30 7.65 -2.29
CA ILE A 292 -13.47 7.51 -0.85
C ILE A 292 -12.16 7.09 -0.18
N ARG A 293 -11.82 7.71 0.96
CA ARG A 293 -10.60 7.35 1.68
C ARG A 293 -10.76 5.96 2.30
N GLY A 294 -9.73 5.13 2.15
CA GLY A 294 -9.72 3.78 2.70
C GLY A 294 -10.55 2.77 1.91
N GLN A 295 -11.37 3.18 0.94
CA GLN A 295 -12.16 2.27 0.10
C GLN A 295 -11.28 1.24 -0.58
N TRP A 296 -10.12 1.65 -1.11
CA TRP A 296 -9.17 0.74 -1.74
C TRP A 296 -8.69 -0.40 -0.82
N PHE A 297 -8.71 -0.18 0.50
CA PHE A 297 -8.27 -1.16 1.50
C PHE A 297 -9.44 -1.90 2.16
N PHE A 298 -10.50 -1.19 2.57
CA PHE A 298 -11.64 -1.77 3.25
C PHE A 298 -12.59 -2.49 2.30
N ASP A 299 -12.74 -1.99 1.07
CA ASP A 299 -13.63 -2.56 0.06
C ASP A 299 -12.92 -2.72 -1.30
N PRO A 300 -11.86 -3.55 -1.37
CA PRO A 300 -11.10 -3.75 -2.59
C PRO A 300 -11.95 -4.32 -3.73
N ALA A 301 -12.92 -5.20 -3.46
CA ALA A 301 -13.77 -5.80 -4.47
C ALA A 301 -14.63 -4.76 -5.19
N ARG A 302 -15.34 -3.90 -4.44
CA ARG A 302 -16.12 -2.81 -5.04
C ARG A 302 -15.22 -1.80 -5.75
N ASN A 303 -14.08 -1.42 -5.16
CA ASN A 303 -13.13 -0.52 -5.81
C ASN A 303 -12.65 -1.08 -7.16
N ILE A 304 -12.40 -2.39 -7.26
CA ILE A 304 -12.01 -3.03 -8.52
C ILE A 304 -13.18 -3.10 -9.50
N ALA A 305 -14.38 -3.45 -9.04
CA ALA A 305 -15.58 -3.50 -9.88
C ALA A 305 -15.89 -2.14 -10.54
N GLU A 306 -15.84 -1.07 -9.75
CA GLU A 306 -16.14 0.30 -10.19
C GLU A 306 -15.09 0.84 -11.16
N ARG A 307 -13.80 0.52 -10.95
CA ARG A 307 -12.70 1.11 -11.74
C ARG A 307 -12.31 0.31 -12.98
N HIS A 308 -12.49 -1.01 -12.95
CA HIS A 308 -11.98 -1.92 -13.99
C HIS A 308 -13.07 -2.71 -14.71
N HIS A 309 -14.32 -2.69 -14.22
CA HIS A 309 -15.45 -3.39 -14.83
C HIS A 309 -15.11 -4.83 -15.28
N PRO A 310 -14.68 -5.70 -14.33
CA PRO A 310 -14.30 -7.08 -14.63
C PRO A 310 -15.45 -7.85 -15.29
N ARG A 311 -15.11 -8.84 -16.12
CA ARG A 311 -16.12 -9.72 -16.71
C ARG A 311 -16.67 -10.67 -15.63
N SER A 312 -17.94 -11.03 -15.76
CA SER A 312 -18.58 -12.01 -14.89
C SER A 312 -17.93 -13.40 -15.05
N PRO A 313 -17.77 -14.19 -13.96
CA PRO A 313 -18.24 -13.91 -12.60
C PRO A 313 -17.28 -13.04 -11.77
N PHE A 314 -17.83 -12.03 -11.08
CA PHE A 314 -17.09 -11.18 -10.14
C PHE A 314 -17.99 -10.81 -8.95
N ASP A 315 -17.58 -11.20 -7.75
CA ASP A 315 -18.36 -11.02 -6.52
C ASP A 315 -17.75 -9.91 -5.69
N THR A 316 -18.63 -9.07 -5.14
CA THR A 316 -18.28 -8.00 -4.17
C THR A 316 -18.65 -8.36 -2.74
N GLU A 317 -19.29 -9.51 -2.52
CA GLU A 317 -19.63 -10.00 -1.19
C GLU A 317 -18.46 -10.76 -0.56
N TYR A 318 -18.00 -10.30 0.60
CA TYR A 318 -16.87 -10.91 1.30
C TYR A 318 -17.28 -12.15 2.09
N LEU A 319 -16.61 -13.27 1.82
CA LEU A 319 -16.54 -14.44 2.70
C LEU A 319 -15.59 -14.18 3.89
N LEU A 320 -14.58 -13.33 3.68
CA LEU A 320 -13.62 -12.92 4.70
C LEU A 320 -13.14 -11.50 4.44
N ASN A 321 -13.22 -10.64 5.46
CA ASN A 321 -12.50 -9.37 5.52
C ASN A 321 -12.42 -8.93 6.99
N ARG A 322 -11.27 -9.16 7.65
CA ARG A 322 -11.12 -8.91 9.10
C ARG A 322 -11.15 -7.45 9.52
N PHE A 323 -11.03 -6.53 8.57
CA PHE A 323 -10.98 -5.10 8.84
C PHE A 323 -12.38 -4.47 8.89
N LEU A 324 -13.38 -5.23 8.47
CA LEU A 324 -14.79 -4.92 8.66
C LEU A 324 -15.21 -5.64 9.94
N ALA A 325 -15.69 -4.90 10.95
CA ALA A 325 -16.02 -5.49 12.24
C ALA A 325 -17.07 -6.61 12.11
N ALA A 326 -16.97 -7.62 12.96
CA ALA A 326 -17.67 -8.91 12.97
C ALA A 326 -19.21 -8.85 13.17
N GLY A 327 -19.93 -7.99 12.43
CA GLY A 327 -21.36 -7.77 12.66
C GLY A 327 -22.16 -7.12 11.53
N VAL A 328 -21.56 -6.78 10.38
CA VAL A 328 -22.36 -6.43 9.20
C VAL A 328 -22.47 -7.68 8.35
N ALA A 329 -23.59 -8.38 8.47
CA ALA A 329 -24.03 -9.32 7.45
C ALA A 329 -23.91 -8.59 6.11
N ALA A 330 -22.98 -9.04 5.26
CA ALA A 330 -22.75 -8.50 3.92
C ALA A 330 -24.12 -8.27 3.27
N ARG A 331 -24.56 -7.01 3.24
CA ARG A 331 -25.90 -6.68 2.78
C ARG A 331 -25.84 -6.86 1.28
N ARG A 332 -26.58 -7.85 0.77
CA ARG A 332 -26.75 -8.16 -0.65
C ARG A 332 -27.03 -6.88 -1.44
N ILE A 333 -26.04 -6.36 -2.15
CA ILE A 333 -26.28 -5.43 -3.25
C ILE A 333 -26.03 -6.21 -4.53
N ARG A 334 -27.12 -6.67 -5.14
CA ARG A 334 -27.10 -7.33 -6.46
C ARG A 334 -26.69 -6.28 -7.51
N PRO A 335 -25.75 -6.59 -8.43
CA PRO A 335 -25.29 -5.65 -9.46
C PRO A 335 -26.33 -5.15 -10.50
N ASN A 336 -27.63 -5.41 -10.33
CA ASN A 336 -28.64 -5.18 -11.37
C ASN A 336 -29.53 -3.94 -11.17
N GLU A 337 -29.27 -3.05 -10.21
CA GLU A 337 -30.07 -1.82 -10.05
C GLU A 337 -29.49 -0.59 -10.77
N LEU A 338 -28.40 -0.74 -11.52
CA LEU A 338 -27.90 0.29 -12.44
C LEU A 338 -28.30 -0.04 -13.88
N ARG A 339 -29.62 -0.02 -14.18
CA ARG A 339 -30.21 0.21 -15.51
C ARG A 339 -31.74 0.03 -15.47
N SER A 340 -32.47 1.14 -15.35
CA SER A 340 -33.71 1.41 -16.09
C SER A 340 -34.31 2.76 -15.69
N GLU A 341 -33.77 3.85 -16.23
CA GLU A 341 -34.58 5.03 -16.53
C GLU A 341 -34.88 4.94 -18.03
N PRO A 342 -36.13 4.65 -18.46
CA PRO A 342 -36.49 4.78 -19.85
C PRO A 342 -36.56 6.27 -20.20
N LEU A 343 -35.80 6.67 -21.22
CA LEU A 343 -36.04 7.90 -21.97
C LEU A 343 -37.52 7.92 -22.36
N GLY A 344 -38.28 8.85 -21.79
CA GLY A 344 -39.66 9.12 -22.17
C GLY A 344 -39.74 9.41 -23.66
N ALA A 345 -40.34 8.48 -24.41
CA ALA A 345 -40.84 8.73 -25.75
C ALA A 345 -42.10 9.59 -25.61
N SER A 346 -41.96 10.89 -25.84
CA SER A 346 -43.09 11.75 -26.22
C SER A 346 -43.31 11.59 -27.71
N LEU A 347 -44.27 10.74 -28.09
CA LEU A 347 -44.86 10.74 -29.42
C LEU A 347 -45.93 11.84 -29.48
N GLU A 348 -45.73 12.79 -30.39
CA GLU A 348 -46.77 13.46 -31.17
C GLU A 348 -47.84 12.44 -31.60
N GLN A 349 -49.16 12.67 -31.57
CA GLN A 349 -50.00 13.65 -32.30
C GLN A 349 -51.49 13.25 -32.02
N PRO A 350 -52.57 13.89 -32.56
CA PRO A 350 -52.68 14.78 -33.73
C PRO A 350 -52.79 16.27 -33.44
#